data_AF-F3CFI2-F1
#
_entry.id   AF-F3CFI2-F1
#
_cell.length_a   1.000
_cell.length_b   1.000
_cell.length_c   1.000
_cell.angle_alpha   90.00
_cell.angle_beta   90.00
_cell.angle_gamma   90.00
#
_symmetry.space_group_name_H-M   'P 1'
#
loop_
_entity.id
_entity.type
_entity.pdbx_description
1 polymer ?
#
loop_
_entity_poly.entity_id
_entity_poly.type
_entity_poly.pdbx_seq_one_letter_code
_entity_poly.pdbx_strand_id
1 'polypeptide(L)'
;IATDAKVSQSVLQDLIRDGANKSFNRITIDGDTSTNDCCMLIATGQADLPEITEAKGPLFDALKKAVFDVCMDVAQAIVRDGEGATKFVTVEVNGGGNHQECLDVGYA
;
A
#
# COMPACT_ATOMS: atom_id res chain seq x y z
N ILE A 1 -2.14 10.04 -0.91
CA ILE A 1 -3.51 9.51 -1.10
C ILE A 1 -4.45 10.32 -0.22
N ALA A 2 -5.68 10.60 -0.67
CA ALA A 2 -6.66 11.35 0.10
C ALA A 2 -8.05 10.70 0.05
N THR A 3 -8.81 10.85 1.12
CA THR A 3 -10.20 10.39 1.25
C THR A 3 -11.01 11.41 2.06
N ASP A 4 -12.33 11.41 1.90
CA ASP A 4 -13.27 12.17 2.71
C ASP A 4 -13.89 11.35 3.85
N ALA A 5 -13.54 10.07 3.98
CA ALA A 5 -14.01 9.22 5.07
C ALA A 5 -13.67 9.80 6.46
N LYS A 6 -14.57 9.60 7.43
CA LYS A 6 -14.31 9.87 8.85
C LYS A 6 -13.62 8.66 9.45
N VAL A 7 -12.37 8.81 9.88
CA VAL A 7 -11.53 7.72 10.40
C VAL A 7 -10.67 8.24 11.53
N SER A 8 -10.54 7.47 12.61
CA SER A 8 -9.64 7.81 13.69
C SER A 8 -8.17 7.79 13.22
N GLN A 9 -7.35 8.68 13.78
CA GLN A 9 -5.95 8.83 13.36
C GLN A 9 -5.13 7.53 13.50
N SER A 10 -5.40 6.72 14.54
CA SER A 10 -4.71 5.44 14.74
C SER A 10 -5.04 4.44 13.63
N VAL A 11 -6.32 4.29 13.29
CA VAL A 11 -6.77 3.40 12.20
C VAL A 11 -6.23 3.88 10.86
N LEU A 12 -6.23 5.20 10.62
CA LEU A 12 -5.69 5.79 9.39
C LEU A 12 -4.18 5.51 9.25
N GLN A 13 -3.44 5.62 10.34
CA GLN A 13 -2.00 5.38 10.38
C GLN A 13 -1.64 3.91 10.14
N ASP A 14 -2.38 2.98 10.74
CA ASP A 14 -2.18 1.55 10.52
C ASP A 14 -2.59 1.16 9.09
N LEU A 15 -3.68 1.74 8.57
CA LEU A 15 -4.13 1.48 7.22
C LEU A 15 -3.09 1.88 6.16
N ILE A 16 -2.50 3.08 6.26
CA ILE A 16 -1.48 3.51 5.30
C ILE A 16 -0.18 2.71 5.45
N ARG A 17 0.19 2.31 6.67
CA ARG A 17 1.34 1.44 6.91
C ARG A 17 1.16 0.09 6.21
N ASP A 18 0.00 -0.56 6.39
CA ASP A 18 -0.30 -1.82 5.72
C ASP A 18 -0.37 -1.67 4.21
N GLY A 19 -0.99 -0.59 3.73
CA GLY A 19 -1.08 -0.26 2.31
C GLY A 19 0.30 -0.16 1.68
N ALA A 20 1.21 0.63 2.28
CA ALA A 20 2.58 0.78 1.80
C ALA A 20 3.36 -0.54 1.84
N ASN A 21 3.21 -1.33 2.92
CA ASN A 21 3.86 -2.63 3.05
C ASN A 21 3.42 -3.67 2.01
N LYS A 22 2.23 -3.52 1.43
CA LYS A 22 1.69 -4.42 0.40
C LYS A 22 1.80 -3.86 -1.02
N SER A 23 2.40 -2.69 -1.21
CA SER A 23 2.50 -2.01 -2.51
C SER A 23 3.88 -1.38 -2.73
N PHE A 24 4.12 -0.17 -2.24
CA PHE A 24 5.36 0.57 -2.43
C PHE A 24 6.58 -0.17 -1.88
N ASN A 25 6.46 -0.83 -0.73
CA ASN A 25 7.53 -1.67 -0.17
C ASN A 25 7.54 -3.09 -0.76
N ARG A 26 7.01 -3.26 -1.98
CA ARG A 26 6.96 -4.50 -2.80
C ARG A 26 7.42 -4.27 -4.24
N ILE A 27 8.00 -3.11 -4.53
CA ILE A 27 8.52 -2.77 -5.85
C ILE A 27 9.99 -2.36 -5.76
N THR A 28 10.73 -2.62 -6.83
CA THR A 28 12.10 -2.16 -7.03
C THR A 28 12.33 -1.93 -8.51
N ILE A 29 13.14 -0.93 -8.87
CA ILE A 29 13.52 -0.63 -10.26
C ILE A 29 14.96 -1.06 -10.50
N ASP A 30 15.87 -0.47 -9.72
CA ASP A 30 17.32 -0.64 -9.79
C ASP A 30 17.93 -1.17 -8.47
N GLY A 31 17.14 -1.23 -7.39
CA GLY A 31 17.58 -1.68 -6.07
C GLY A 31 18.05 -0.56 -5.14
N ASP A 32 18.10 0.69 -5.60
CA ASP A 32 18.55 1.83 -4.81
C ASP A 32 17.39 2.53 -4.09
N THR A 33 17.39 2.48 -2.76
CA THR A 33 16.39 3.18 -1.95
C THR A 33 16.63 4.69 -1.95
N SER A 34 15.63 5.48 -2.36
CA SER A 34 15.74 6.93 -2.42
C SER A 34 15.76 7.57 -1.03
N THR A 35 16.49 8.67 -0.87
CA THR A 35 16.56 9.43 0.40
C THR A 35 15.29 10.23 0.72
N ASN A 36 14.34 10.28 -0.22
CA ASN A 36 13.20 11.20 -0.19
C ASN A 36 11.84 10.51 -0.27
N ASP A 37 11.81 9.17 -0.27
CA ASP A 37 10.57 8.43 -0.41
C ASP A 37 9.60 8.75 0.74
N CYS A 38 8.38 9.15 0.36
CA CYS A 38 7.35 9.56 1.31
C CYS A 38 5.97 9.07 0.84
N CYS A 39 5.17 8.53 1.77
CA CYS A 39 3.80 8.13 1.52
C CYS A 39 2.90 8.69 2.63
N MET A 40 1.84 9.41 2.22
CA MET A 40 0.89 10.02 3.14
C MET A 40 -0.56 9.67 2.75
N LEU A 41 -1.37 9.42 3.76
CA LEU A 41 -2.82 9.27 3.64
C LEU A 41 -3.50 10.36 4.46
N ILE A 42 -4.38 11.12 3.81
CA ILE A 42 -5.10 12.24 4.41
C ILE A 42 -6.60 11.93 4.38
N ALA A 43 -7.29 12.14 5.49
CA ALA A 43 -8.74 11.98 5.61
C ALA A 43 -9.38 13.30 6.03
N THR A 44 -10.29 13.85 5.22
CA THR A 44 -10.91 15.16 5.51
C THR A 44 -12.15 15.05 6.41
N GLY A 45 -12.70 13.84 6.58
CA GLY A 45 -13.86 13.58 7.44
C GLY A 45 -15.18 14.19 6.96
N GLN A 46 -15.29 14.57 5.68
CA GLN A 46 -16.49 15.22 5.13
C GLN A 46 -17.60 14.24 4.73
N ALA A 47 -17.32 12.95 4.61
CA ALA A 47 -18.32 11.95 4.27
C ALA A 47 -19.41 11.85 5.34
N ASP A 48 -20.68 11.78 4.90
CA ASP A 48 -21.83 11.60 5.79
C ASP A 48 -22.03 10.12 6.19
N LEU A 49 -20.96 9.53 6.73
CA LEU A 49 -20.93 8.17 7.25
C LEU A 49 -20.41 8.18 8.70
N PRO A 50 -20.72 7.16 9.51
CA PRO A 50 -20.15 7.00 10.84
C PRO A 50 -18.61 7.00 10.80
N GLU A 51 -17.99 7.53 11.86
CA GLU A 51 -16.54 7.47 12.00
C GLU A 51 -16.06 6.03 12.19
N ILE A 52 -15.04 5.65 11.43
CA ILE A 52 -14.34 4.37 11.56
C ILE A 52 -13.30 4.52 12.67
N THR A 53 -13.60 3.99 13.85
CA THR A 53 -12.72 4.06 15.03
C THR A 53 -11.92 2.79 15.28
N GLU A 54 -12.29 1.69 14.61
CA GLU A 54 -11.65 0.39 14.73
C GLU A 54 -11.34 -0.21 13.36
N ALA A 55 -10.29 -1.03 13.27
CA ALA A 55 -9.90 -1.74 12.06
C ALA A 55 -10.78 -2.99 11.80
N LYS A 56 -12.10 -2.83 11.85
CA LYS A 56 -13.08 -3.90 11.66
C LYS A 56 -14.40 -3.38 11.10
N GLY A 57 -15.13 -4.25 10.43
CA GLY A 57 -16.48 -3.99 9.97
C GLY A 57 -16.55 -3.39 8.56
N PRO A 58 -17.76 -3.29 8.00
CA PRO A 58 -17.95 -3.11 6.57
C PRO A 58 -17.41 -1.78 6.03
N LEU A 59 -17.49 -0.70 6.82
CA LEU A 59 -16.95 0.61 6.42
C LEU A 59 -15.43 0.61 6.37
N PHE A 60 -14.78 -0.01 7.37
CA PHE A 60 -13.33 -0.18 7.37
C PHE A 60 -12.88 -1.06 6.22
N ASP A 61 -13.56 -2.18 5.97
CA ASP A 61 -13.20 -3.12 4.91
C ASP A 61 -13.30 -2.47 3.52
N ALA A 62 -14.36 -1.67 3.29
CA ALA A 62 -14.54 -0.91 2.07
C ALA A 62 -13.44 0.15 1.87
N LEU A 63 -13.15 0.94 2.92
CA LEU A 63 -12.08 1.94 2.89
C LEU A 63 -10.71 1.28 2.65
N LYS A 64 -10.42 0.20 3.39
CA LYS A 64 -9.18 -0.56 3.28
C LYS A 64 -8.97 -1.07 1.86
N LYS A 65 -9.99 -1.68 1.28
CA LYS A 65 -9.95 -2.14 -0.10
C LYS A 65 -9.63 -1.00 -1.06
N ALA A 66 -10.37 0.12 -0.97
CA ALA A 66 -10.17 1.26 -1.87
C ALA A 66 -8.77 1.87 -1.75
N VAL A 67 -8.26 2.04 -0.52
CA VAL A 67 -6.89 2.53 -0.28
C VAL A 67 -5.86 1.56 -0.84
N PHE A 68 -6.05 0.25 -0.65
CA PHE A 68 -5.09 -0.75 -1.14
C PHE A 68 -5.08 -0.85 -2.66
N ASP A 69 -6.25 -0.78 -3.30
CA ASP A 69 -6.36 -0.75 -4.76
C ASP A 69 -5.56 0.46 -5.31
N VAL A 70 -5.77 1.66 -4.75
CA VAL A 70 -5.03 2.87 -5.17
C VAL A 70 -3.53 2.74 -4.92
N CYS A 71 -3.13 2.25 -3.74
CA CYS A 71 -1.72 2.02 -3.43
C CYS A 71 -1.07 1.07 -4.44
N MET A 72 -1.74 -0.04 -4.77
CA MET A 72 -1.26 -1.03 -5.74
C MET A 72 -1.13 -0.44 -7.14
N ASP A 73 -2.16 0.28 -7.60
CA ASP A 73 -2.17 0.90 -8.92
C ASP A 73 -1.01 1.89 -9.08
N VAL A 74 -0.78 2.75 -8.07
CA VAL A 74 0.31 3.73 -8.09
C VAL A 74 1.67 3.03 -8.01
N ALA A 75 1.84 2.00 -7.17
CA ALA A 75 3.08 1.24 -7.09
C ALA A 75 3.42 0.57 -8.43
N GLN A 76 2.45 -0.05 -9.09
CA GLN A 76 2.65 -0.64 -10.42
C GLN A 76 2.92 0.40 -11.50
N ALA A 77 2.31 1.58 -11.40
CA ALA A 77 2.58 2.69 -12.32
C ALA A 77 4.05 3.16 -12.22
N ILE A 78 4.59 3.26 -11.00
CA ILE A 78 6.01 3.59 -10.77
C ILE A 78 6.92 2.57 -11.46
N VAL A 79 6.64 1.26 -11.33
CA VAL A 79 7.43 0.20 -11.99
C VAL A 79 7.38 0.28 -13.50
N ARG A 80 6.19 0.55 -14.06
CA ARG A 80 6.00 0.66 -15.52
C ARG A 80 6.70 1.87 -16.12
N ASP A 81 6.87 2.93 -15.32
CA ASP A 81 7.58 4.16 -15.71
C ASP A 81 9.07 4.14 -15.33
N GLY A 82 9.58 2.99 -14.87
CA GLY A 82 11.00 2.82 -14.60
C GLY A 82 11.87 3.11 -15.81
N GLU A 83 13.07 3.64 -15.59
CA GLU A 83 13.96 4.06 -16.67
C GLU A 83 14.26 2.89 -17.63
N GLY A 84 13.89 3.05 -18.91
CA GLY A 84 14.10 2.02 -19.93
C GLY A 84 13.20 0.78 -19.79
N ALA A 85 12.18 0.80 -18.93
CA ALA A 85 11.27 -0.32 -18.73
C ALA A 85 10.48 -0.64 -20.02
N THR A 86 10.61 -1.88 -20.51
CA THR A 86 9.83 -2.40 -21.65
C THR A 86 8.91 -3.56 -21.26
N LYS A 87 9.07 -4.06 -20.04
CA LYS A 87 8.35 -5.20 -19.48
C LYS A 87 8.02 -4.91 -18.01
N PHE A 88 6.87 -5.41 -17.60
CA PHE A 88 6.48 -5.48 -16.20
C PHE A 88 6.62 -6.94 -15.75
N VAL A 89 7.35 -7.18 -14.67
CA VAL A 89 7.61 -8.52 -14.14
C VAL A 89 7.02 -8.62 -12.74
N THR A 90 6.33 -9.72 -12.48
CA THR A 90 5.83 -10.06 -11.14
C THR A 90 6.57 -11.30 -10.66
N VAL A 91 7.15 -11.21 -9.46
CA VAL A 91 7.76 -12.36 -8.77
C VAL A 91 6.80 -12.78 -7.67
N GLU A 92 6.32 -14.02 -7.76
CA GLU A 92 5.44 -14.61 -6.76
C GLU A 92 6.17 -15.75 -6.04
N VAL A 93 6.47 -15.56 -4.76
CA VAL A 93 7.16 -16.56 -3.93
C VAL A 93 6.16 -17.20 -2.99
N ASN A 94 6.05 -18.52 -3.08
CA ASN A 94 5.14 -19.35 -2.29
C ASN A 94 5.91 -20.49 -1.61
N GLY A 95 5.34 -21.05 -0.54
CA GLY A 95 5.86 -22.25 0.13
C GLY A 95 7.01 -22.03 1.12
N GLY A 96 7.37 -20.78 1.44
CA GLY A 96 8.29 -20.46 2.54
C GLY A 96 7.69 -20.81 3.91
N GLY A 97 8.54 -20.96 4.92
CA GLY A 97 8.14 -21.29 6.28
C GLY A 97 7.38 -20.15 6.98
N ASN A 98 7.55 -18.91 6.53
CA ASN A 98 6.75 -17.77 6.93
C ASN A 98 6.74 -16.67 5.84
N HIS A 99 5.92 -15.64 6.05
CA HIS A 99 5.78 -14.52 5.12
C HIS A 99 7.07 -13.71 4.90
N GLN A 100 7.88 -13.54 5.95
CA GLN A 100 9.14 -12.79 5.85
C GLN A 100 10.16 -13.54 5.00
N GLU A 101 10.24 -14.86 5.15
CA GLU A 101 11.13 -15.69 4.31
C GLU A 101 10.75 -15.61 2.82
N CYS A 102 9.46 -15.72 2.48
CA CYS A 102 9.01 -15.51 1.11
C CYS A 102 9.38 -14.13 0.58
N LEU A 103 9.30 -13.10 1.45
CA LEU A 103 9.64 -11.74 1.09
C LEU A 103 11.13 -11.58 0.81
N ASP A 104 11.98 -12.11 1.68
CA ASP A 104 13.44 -12.03 1.55
C ASP A 104 13.91 -12.69 0.24
N VAL A 105 13.32 -13.83 -0.12
CA VAL A 105 13.59 -14.51 -1.41
C VAL A 105 13.10 -13.68 -2.60
N GLY A 106 11.97 -12.98 -2.48
CA GLY A 106 11.45 -12.14 -3.56
C GLY A 106 12.32 -10.93 -3.91
N TYR A 107 13.22 -10.54 -3.00
CA TYR A 107 14.15 -9.42 -3.14
C TYR A 107 15.61 -9.82 -3.35
N ALA A 108 15.92 -11.12 -3.35
CA ALA A 108 17.27 -11.66 -3.56
C ALA A 108 17.66 -11.69 -5.04
#